data_AF-A0A1M6IWB6-F1
#
_entry.id   AF-A0A1M6IWB6-F1
#
_cell.length_a   1.000
_cell.length_b   1.000
_cell.length_c   1.000
_cell.angle_alpha   90.00
_cell.angle_beta   90.00
_cell.angle_gamma   90.00
#
_symmetry.space_group_name_H-M   'P 1'
#
loop_
_entity.id
_entity.type
_entity.pdbx_description
1 polymer ?
#
loop_
_entity_poly.entity_id
_entity_poly.type
_entity_poly.pdbx_seq_one_letter_code
_entity_poly.pdbx_strand_id
1 'polypeptide(L)'
;MADLPEEPIIPRLLASNALRANLTKHMILNQMADSKAAMIMTASSLLITITLTQYEKLPLASTLLLAGGGLLAVIFSILAIIPPLHISDHTNLFYFRSFADLSEEEFKTNFKATITDRDKLYDAYMHEIYYLGTHRLTRKYRLIRNGLWSLLVGLLGATVYALYFHLLV
;
A
#
# COMPACT_ATOMS: atom_id res chain seq x y z
N MET A 1 34.18 15.89 36.27
CA MET A 1 33.88 16.36 34.90
C MET A 1 33.34 15.14 34.18
N ALA A 2 32.01 14.99 34.12
CA ALA A 2 31.41 13.82 33.49
C ALA A 2 31.54 13.98 31.98
N ASP A 3 32.20 13.03 31.34
CA ASP A 3 32.34 12.92 29.89
C ASP A 3 30.93 12.74 29.32
N LEU A 4 30.38 13.81 28.73
CA LEU A 4 29.15 13.70 27.95
C LEU A 4 29.51 12.92 26.69
N PRO A 5 28.82 11.82 26.36
CA PRO A 5 29.13 11.08 25.15
C PRO A 5 29.03 12.05 23.97
N GLU A 6 30.13 12.26 23.24
CA GLU A 6 30.12 13.03 22.00
C GLU A 6 29.06 12.42 21.09
N GLU A 7 27.96 13.15 20.89
CA GLU A 7 26.95 12.74 19.92
C GLU A 7 27.64 12.56 18.57
N PRO A 8 27.42 11.45 17.85
CA PRO A 8 27.93 11.32 16.50
C PRO A 8 27.34 12.47 15.69
N ILE A 9 28.18 13.46 15.34
CA ILE A 9 27.80 14.62 14.56
C ILE A 9 27.53 14.13 13.14
N ILE A 10 26.37 13.53 12.90
CA ILE A 10 25.88 13.35 11.53
C ILE A 10 25.64 14.77 11.03
N PRO A 11 26.39 15.23 10.00
CA PRO A 11 26.19 16.54 9.43
C PRO A 11 24.72 16.73 9.09
N ARG A 12 24.14 17.88 9.46
CA ARG A 12 22.71 18.19 9.28
C ARG A 12 22.21 17.85 7.87
N LEU A 13 23.05 18.14 6.88
CA LEU A 13 22.78 17.86 5.47
C LEU A 13 22.66 16.35 5.19
N LEU A 14 23.51 15.52 5.80
CA LEU A 14 23.44 14.06 5.68
C LEU A 14 22.18 13.51 6.35
N ALA A 15 21.83 13.98 7.54
CA ALA A 15 20.60 13.58 8.22
C ALA A 15 19.34 13.95 7.41
N SER A 16 19.24 15.21 6.95
CA SER A 16 18.11 15.66 6.12
C SER A 16 18.04 14.92 4.78
N ASN A 17 19.18 14.63 4.16
CA ASN A 17 19.23 13.88 2.91
C ASN A 17 18.80 12.42 3.12
N ALA A 18 19.20 11.80 4.22
CA ALA A 18 18.80 10.43 4.57
C ALA A 18 17.29 10.34 4.83
N LEU A 19 16.72 11.27 5.62
CA LEU A 19 15.27 11.34 5.87
C LEU A 19 14.49 11.58 4.58
N ARG A 20 14.95 12.52 3.74
CA ARG A 20 14.33 12.79 2.44
C ARG A 20 14.39 11.57 1.52
N ALA A 21 15.55 10.93 1.40
CA ALA A 21 15.73 9.74 0.55
C ALA A 21 14.82 8.60 1.02
N ASN A 22 14.67 8.42 2.33
CA ASN A 22 13.76 7.44 2.90
C ASN A 22 12.29 7.77 2.60
N LEU A 23 11.84 9.00 2.85
CA LEU A 23 10.48 9.44 2.53
C LEU A 23 10.17 9.25 1.03
N THR A 24 11.09 9.64 0.14
CA THR A 24 10.96 9.40 -1.30
C THR A 24 10.84 7.92 -1.62
N LYS A 25 11.64 7.05 -0.99
CA LYS A 25 11.53 5.60 -1.15
C LYS A 25 10.15 5.08 -0.72
N HIS A 26 9.59 5.55 0.40
CA HIS A 26 8.25 5.18 0.85
C HIS A 26 7.16 5.62 -0.14
N MET A 27 7.27 6.83 -0.69
CA MET A 27 6.34 7.32 -1.72
C MET A 27 6.41 6.49 -3.00
N ILE A 28 7.62 6.12 -3.46
CA ILE A 28 7.82 5.25 -4.62
C ILE A 28 7.24 3.85 -4.35
N LEU A 29 7.50 3.25 -3.18
CA LEU A 29 6.94 1.96 -2.81
C LEU A 29 5.40 2.00 -2.75
N ASN A 30 4.82 3.10 -2.28
CA ASN A 30 3.37 3.31 -2.32
C ASN A 30 2.85 3.33 -3.77
N GLN A 31 3.48 4.08 -4.66
CA GLN A 31 3.10 4.12 -6.09
C GLN A 31 3.26 2.74 -6.76
N MET A 32 4.33 2.02 -6.44
CA MET A 32 4.55 0.65 -6.93
C MET A 32 3.47 -0.32 -6.43
N ALA A 33 3.00 -0.17 -5.19
CA ALA A 33 1.89 -0.94 -4.66
C ALA A 33 0.60 -0.68 -5.45
N ASP A 34 0.30 0.59 -5.74
CA ASP A 34 -0.87 0.97 -6.55
C ASP A 34 -0.79 0.40 -7.98
N SER A 35 0.40 0.46 -8.60
CA SER A 35 0.65 -0.17 -9.90
C SER A 35 0.46 -1.70 -9.86
N LYS A 36 0.96 -2.38 -8.83
CA LYS A 36 0.76 -3.84 -8.65
C LYS A 36 -0.71 -4.21 -8.49
N ALA A 37 -1.46 -3.46 -7.68
CA ALA A 37 -2.90 -3.66 -7.52
C ALA A 37 -3.65 -3.46 -8.86
N ALA A 38 -3.31 -2.41 -9.61
CA ALA A 38 -3.90 -2.17 -10.94
C ALA A 38 -3.62 -3.32 -11.92
N MET A 39 -2.40 -3.85 -11.95
CA MET A 39 -2.06 -5.01 -12.79
C MET A 39 -2.87 -6.27 -12.42
N ILE A 40 -3.01 -6.57 -11.13
CA ILE A 40 -3.82 -7.70 -10.64
C ILE A 40 -5.29 -7.51 -11.03
N MET A 41 -5.83 -6.30 -10.85
CA MET A 41 -7.21 -5.98 -11.21
C MET A 41 -7.46 -6.17 -12.72
N THR A 42 -6.56 -5.69 -13.58
CA THR A 42 -6.66 -5.86 -15.03
C THR A 42 -6.61 -7.34 -15.44
N ALA A 43 -5.64 -8.10 -14.91
CA ALA A 43 -5.52 -9.54 -15.19
C ALA A 43 -6.77 -10.31 -14.72
N SER A 44 -7.29 -9.98 -13.54
CA SER A 44 -8.49 -10.60 -12.98
C SER A 44 -9.75 -10.25 -13.78
N SER A 45 -9.90 -9.00 -14.22
CA SER A 45 -11.00 -8.57 -15.08
C SER A 45 -11.01 -9.32 -16.42
N LEU A 46 -9.83 -9.47 -17.04
CA LEU A 46 -9.68 -10.25 -18.27
C LEU A 46 -10.03 -11.73 -18.03
N LEU A 47 -9.55 -12.32 -16.93
CA LEU A 47 -9.86 -13.71 -16.57
C LEU A 47 -11.36 -13.92 -16.38
N ILE A 48 -12.03 -13.05 -15.63
CA ILE A 48 -13.48 -13.10 -15.41
C ILE A 48 -14.21 -12.99 -16.75
N THR A 49 -13.81 -12.02 -17.59
CA THR A 49 -14.42 -11.82 -18.92
C THR A 49 -14.35 -13.10 -19.75
N ILE A 50 -13.16 -13.69 -19.89
CA ILE A 50 -12.97 -14.95 -20.64
C ILE A 50 -13.79 -16.09 -20.03
N THR A 51 -13.78 -16.21 -18.70
CA THR A 51 -14.51 -17.25 -17.97
C THR A 51 -16.01 -17.17 -18.23
N LEU A 52 -16.58 -15.97 -18.17
CA LEU A 52 -18.01 -15.75 -18.44
C LEU A 52 -18.35 -15.94 -19.92
N THR A 53 -17.47 -15.54 -20.85
CA THR A 53 -17.68 -15.79 -22.29
C THR A 53 -17.69 -17.28 -22.62
N GLN A 54 -16.87 -18.08 -21.92
CA GLN A 54 -16.69 -19.49 -22.20
C GLN A 54 -17.45 -20.41 -21.22
N TYR A 55 -18.39 -19.85 -20.44
CA TYR A 55 -19.01 -20.56 -19.31
C TYR A 55 -19.71 -21.88 -19.71
N GLU A 56 -20.29 -21.95 -20.91
CA GLU A 56 -20.95 -23.17 -21.42
C GLU A 56 -19.97 -24.28 -21.80
N LYS A 57 -18.72 -23.92 -22.11
CA LYS A 57 -17.66 -24.85 -22.51
C LYS A 57 -16.82 -25.35 -21.34
N LEU A 58 -16.98 -24.73 -20.16
CA LEU A 58 -16.21 -25.02 -18.97
C LEU A 58 -17.04 -25.82 -17.97
N PRO A 59 -16.45 -26.82 -17.28
CA PRO A 59 -17.13 -27.44 -16.15
C PRO A 59 -17.53 -26.38 -15.12
N LEU A 60 -18.76 -26.49 -14.58
CA LEU A 60 -19.32 -25.48 -13.67
C LEU A 60 -18.36 -25.15 -12.51
N ALA A 61 -17.71 -26.15 -11.92
CA ALA A 61 -16.78 -25.94 -10.82
C ALA A 61 -15.53 -25.14 -11.26
N SER A 62 -14.97 -25.38 -12.45
CA SER A 62 -13.87 -24.58 -12.99
C SER A 62 -14.29 -23.13 -13.22
N THR A 63 -15.50 -22.91 -13.76
CA THR A 63 -16.06 -21.57 -13.95
C THR A 63 -16.19 -20.82 -12.62
N LEU A 64 -16.72 -21.48 -11.58
CA LEU A 64 -16.87 -20.88 -10.25
C LEU A 64 -15.52 -20.57 -9.58
N LEU A 65 -14.52 -21.45 -9.74
CA LEU A 65 -13.16 -21.22 -9.20
C LEU A 65 -12.46 -20.05 -9.89
N LEU A 66 -12.56 -19.94 -11.21
CA LEU A 66 -12.00 -18.81 -11.97
C LEU A 66 -12.72 -17.50 -11.64
N ALA A 67 -14.05 -17.48 -11.71
CA ALA A 67 -14.84 -16.30 -11.43
C ALA A 67 -14.68 -15.85 -9.98
N GLY A 68 -14.72 -16.79 -9.02
CA GLY A 68 -14.55 -16.51 -7.60
C GLY A 68 -13.13 -16.00 -7.27
N GLY A 69 -12.10 -16.67 -7.78
CA GLY A 69 -10.70 -16.25 -7.57
C GLY A 69 -10.41 -14.88 -8.18
N GLY A 70 -10.90 -14.63 -9.40
CA GLY A 70 -10.81 -13.33 -10.06
C GLY A 70 -11.55 -12.23 -9.31
N LEU A 71 -12.79 -12.49 -8.86
CA LEU A 71 -13.59 -11.51 -8.13
C LEU A 71 -12.93 -11.12 -6.80
N LEU A 72 -12.43 -12.12 -6.04
CA LEU A 72 -11.69 -11.87 -4.80
C LEU A 72 -10.41 -11.06 -5.08
N ALA A 73 -9.68 -11.38 -6.15
CA ALA A 73 -8.49 -10.64 -6.55
C ALA A 73 -8.78 -9.17 -6.90
N VAL A 74 -9.89 -8.90 -7.59
CA VAL A 74 -10.38 -7.53 -7.85
C VAL A 74 -10.71 -6.81 -6.55
N ILE A 75 -11.47 -7.44 -5.65
CA ILE A 75 -11.83 -6.85 -4.35
C ILE A 75 -10.57 -6.47 -3.56
N PHE A 76 -9.61 -7.38 -3.43
CA PHE A 76 -8.36 -7.09 -2.74
C PHE A 76 -7.55 -5.97 -3.40
N SER A 77 -7.55 -5.89 -4.73
CA SER A 77 -6.85 -4.84 -5.48
C SER A 77 -7.49 -3.47 -5.25
N ILE A 78 -8.82 -3.38 -5.27
CA ILE A 78 -9.56 -2.16 -4.96
C ILE A 78 -9.28 -1.72 -3.51
N LEU A 79 -9.38 -2.66 -2.55
CA LEU A 79 -9.09 -2.37 -1.14
C LEU A 79 -7.65 -1.90 -0.91
N ALA A 80 -6.69 -2.35 -1.73
CA ALA A 80 -5.30 -1.91 -1.64
C ALA A 80 -5.10 -0.47 -2.13
N ILE A 81 -5.89 -0.01 -3.11
CA ILE A 81 -5.77 1.34 -3.66
C ILE A 81 -6.45 2.38 -2.76
N ILE A 82 -7.52 2.00 -2.05
CA ILE A 82 -8.24 2.89 -1.14
C ILE A 82 -7.28 3.46 -0.08
N PRO A 83 -7.18 4.79 0.05
CA PRO A 83 -6.32 5.40 1.05
C PRO A 83 -6.82 5.04 2.45
N PRO A 84 -5.95 4.53 3.35
CA PRO A 84 -6.37 4.20 4.71
C PRO A 84 -6.80 5.48 5.43
N LEU A 85 -7.99 5.46 6.02
CA LEU A 85 -8.41 6.48 6.98
C LEU A 85 -7.66 6.21 8.28
N HIS A 86 -6.60 6.99 8.52
CA HIS A 86 -5.98 7.05 9.84
C HIS A 86 -6.15 8.47 10.37
N ILE A 87 -6.70 8.57 11.57
CA ILE A 87 -6.81 9.81 12.33
C ILE A 87 -5.80 9.60 13.45
N SER A 88 -4.69 10.35 13.39
CA SER A 88 -3.75 10.44 14.51
C SER A 88 -4.20 11.63 15.35
N ASP A 89 -4.14 11.50 16.68
CA ASP A 89 -4.38 12.63 17.58
C ASP A 89 -3.25 13.68 17.49
N HIS A 90 -2.12 13.32 16.87
CA HIS A 90 -0.99 14.23 16.63
C HIS A 90 -1.10 14.92 15.28
N THR A 91 -1.09 16.26 15.30
CA THR A 91 -1.04 17.08 14.10
C THR A 91 0.35 16.98 13.43
N ASN A 92 0.46 16.20 12.36
CA ASN A 92 1.65 16.17 11.52
C ASN A 92 1.49 17.08 10.30
N LEU A 93 2.16 18.23 10.30
CA LEU A 93 2.06 19.22 9.23
C LEU A 93 2.65 18.75 7.88
N PHE A 94 3.35 17.62 7.85
CA PHE A 94 3.85 17.00 6.61
C PHE A 94 2.82 16.06 5.96
N TYR A 95 1.66 15.85 6.60
CA TYR A 95 0.56 15.05 6.06
C TYR A 95 -0.69 15.90 5.82
N PHE A 96 -1.12 15.98 4.55
CA PHE A 96 -2.19 16.89 4.11
C PHE A 96 -3.49 16.78 4.90
N ARG A 97 -3.90 15.56 5.27
CA ARG A 97 -5.16 15.36 6.01
C ARG A 97 -5.06 15.83 7.45
N SER A 98 -3.87 15.84 8.02
CA SER A 98 -3.65 16.26 9.40
C SER A 98 -3.78 17.76 9.60
N PHE A 99 -3.54 18.55 8.56
CA PHE A 99 -3.67 20.01 8.62
C PHE A 99 -4.87 20.53 7.82
N ALA A 100 -5.72 19.65 7.29
CA ALA A 100 -6.84 20.02 6.43
C ALA A 100 -7.86 20.94 7.13
N ASP A 101 -7.96 20.86 8.45
CA ASP A 101 -8.87 21.67 9.27
C ASP A 101 -8.22 22.95 9.81
N LEU A 102 -6.94 23.21 9.52
CA LEU A 102 -6.25 24.45 9.92
C LEU A 102 -6.56 25.59 8.95
N SER A 103 -6.70 26.81 9.49
CA SER A 103 -6.64 28.01 8.66
C SER A 103 -5.24 28.20 8.07
N GLU A 104 -5.12 28.99 7.00
CA GLU A 104 -3.83 29.27 6.36
C GLU A 104 -2.82 29.90 7.34
N GLU A 105 -3.28 30.83 8.18
CA GLU A 105 -2.43 31.52 9.15
C GLU A 105 -1.95 30.59 10.27
N GLU A 106 -2.82 29.70 10.75
CA GLU A 106 -2.42 28.66 11.71
C GLU A 106 -1.41 27.70 11.10
N PHE A 107 -1.65 27.23 9.88
CA PHE A 107 -0.70 26.37 9.17
C PHE A 107 0.66 27.05 9.03
N LYS A 108 0.71 28.29 8.54
CA LYS A 108 1.97 29.05 8.37
C LYS A 108 2.70 29.25 9.68
N THR A 109 1.99 29.58 10.75
CA THR A 109 2.58 29.79 12.08
C THR A 109 3.17 28.50 12.63
N ASN A 110 2.40 27.42 12.62
CA ASN A 110 2.81 26.12 13.13
C ASN A 110 3.94 25.52 12.29
N PHE A 111 3.87 25.66 10.97
CA PHE A 111 4.89 25.14 10.06
C PHE A 111 6.22 25.88 10.24
N LYS A 112 6.20 27.22 10.34
CA LYS A 112 7.40 28.01 10.65
C LYS A 112 8.03 27.59 11.97
N ALA A 113 7.23 27.46 13.03
CA ALA A 113 7.71 26.99 14.33
C ALA A 113 8.37 25.59 14.25
N THR A 114 7.80 24.70 13.42
CA THR A 114 8.32 23.34 13.21
C THR A 114 9.64 23.34 12.44
N ILE A 115 9.79 24.14 11.37
CA ILE A 115 11.03 24.14 10.56
C ILE A 115 12.19 24.91 11.22
N THR A 116 11.91 25.80 12.16
CA THR A 116 12.94 26.54 12.91
C THR A 116 13.56 25.70 14.03
N ASP A 117 12.81 24.74 14.57
CA ASP A 117 13.23 23.83 15.63
C ASP A 117 13.63 22.47 15.03
N ARG A 118 14.89 22.06 15.23
CA ARG A 118 15.44 20.85 14.59
C ARG A 118 14.77 19.58 15.08
N ASP A 119 14.52 19.51 16.38
CA ASP A 119 13.99 18.29 16.99
C ASP A 119 12.55 18.11 16.56
N LYS A 120 11.75 19.19 16.55
CA LYS A 120 10.38 19.15 16.01
C LYS A 120 10.34 18.76 14.54
N LEU A 121 11.25 19.29 13.73
CA LEU A 121 11.34 18.95 12.31
C LEU A 121 11.63 17.46 12.11
N TYR A 122 12.66 16.94 12.78
CA TYR A 122 13.05 15.54 12.65
C TYR A 122 11.99 14.59 13.19
N ASP A 123 11.38 14.93 14.32
CA ASP A 123 10.33 14.12 14.93
C ASP A 123 9.10 14.04 14.01
N ALA A 124 8.70 15.16 13.39
CA ALA A 124 7.61 15.18 12.40
C ALA A 124 7.91 14.33 11.15
N TYR A 125 9.16 14.36 10.66
CA TYR A 125 9.60 13.50 9.54
C TYR A 125 9.62 12.02 9.92
N MET A 126 10.16 11.68 11.08
CA MET A 126 10.23 10.31 11.58
C MET A 126 8.83 9.74 11.81
N HIS A 127 7.92 10.55 12.35
CA HIS A 127 6.51 10.20 12.48
C HIS A 127 5.89 9.89 11.10
N GLU A 128 6.06 10.74 10.09
CA GLU A 128 5.50 10.46 8.76
C GLU A 128 6.07 9.18 8.14
N ILE A 129 7.39 8.98 8.22
CA ILE A 129 8.05 7.77 7.72
C ILE A 129 7.51 6.52 8.42
N TYR A 130 7.41 6.56 9.76
CA TYR A 130 6.90 5.45 10.55
C TYR A 130 5.48 5.09 10.15
N TYR A 131 4.57 6.07 10.07
CA TYR A 131 3.17 5.84 9.73
C TYR A 131 2.98 5.40 8.26
N LEU A 132 3.72 5.99 7.32
CA LEU A 132 3.75 5.53 5.93
C LEU A 132 4.13 4.05 5.86
N GLY A 133 5.23 3.67 6.50
CA GLY A 133 5.73 2.30 6.51
C GLY A 133 4.76 1.32 7.15
N THR A 134 4.45 1.51 8.42
CA THR A 134 3.73 0.54 9.26
C THR A 134 2.25 0.42 8.95
N HIS A 135 1.57 1.54 8.66
CA HIS A 135 0.12 1.56 8.52
C HIS A 135 -0.33 1.57 7.05
N ARG A 136 0.38 2.30 6.18
CA ARG A 136 -0.03 2.42 4.77
C ARG A 136 0.58 1.32 3.91
N LEU A 137 1.91 1.24 3.85
CA LEU A 137 2.60 0.29 2.98
C LEU A 137 2.34 -1.16 3.41
N THR A 138 2.55 -1.52 4.68
CA THR A 138 2.33 -2.90 5.14
C THR A 138 0.91 -3.40 4.88
N ARG A 139 -0.11 -2.54 5.05
CA ARG A 139 -1.51 -2.87 4.72
C ARG A 139 -1.68 -3.10 3.22
N LYS A 140 -1.24 -2.18 2.36
CA LYS A 140 -1.35 -2.31 0.89
C LYS A 140 -0.70 -3.59 0.39
N TYR A 141 0.54 -3.85 0.80
CA TYR A 141 1.28 -5.04 0.38
C TYR A 141 0.63 -6.34 0.86
N ARG A 142 0.00 -6.36 2.03
CA ARG A 142 -0.78 -7.52 2.50
C ARG A 142 -2.00 -7.78 1.62
N LEU A 143 -2.73 -6.73 1.25
CA LEU A 143 -3.90 -6.84 0.38
C LEU A 143 -3.51 -7.29 -1.03
N ILE A 144 -2.45 -6.71 -1.60
CA ILE A 144 -1.90 -7.13 -2.90
C ILE A 144 -1.51 -8.60 -2.88
N ARG A 145 -0.83 -9.06 -1.83
CA ARG A 145 -0.46 -10.47 -1.66
C ARG A 145 -1.70 -11.36 -1.63
N ASN A 146 -2.74 -10.97 -0.88
CA ASN A 146 -3.98 -11.74 -0.81
C ASN A 146 -4.71 -11.79 -2.17
N GLY A 147 -4.78 -10.67 -2.89
CA GLY A 147 -5.36 -10.62 -4.24
C GLY A 147 -4.63 -11.52 -5.22
N LEU A 148 -3.29 -11.51 -5.18
CA LEU A 148 -2.47 -12.41 -5.99
C LEU A 148 -2.74 -13.89 -5.65
N TRP A 149 -2.79 -14.25 -4.36
CA TRP A 149 -3.10 -15.62 -3.96
C TRP A 149 -4.51 -16.06 -4.34
N SER A 150 -5.51 -15.18 -4.21
CA SER A 150 -6.87 -15.48 -4.67
C SER A 150 -6.93 -15.79 -6.17
N LEU A 151 -6.22 -15.00 -6.98
CA LEU A 151 -6.13 -15.25 -8.43
C LEU A 151 -5.44 -16.58 -8.74
N LEU A 152 -4.31 -16.85 -8.06
CA LEU A 152 -3.54 -18.09 -8.26
C LEU A 152 -4.31 -19.34 -7.83
N VAL A 153 -4.98 -19.30 -6.68
CA VAL A 153 -5.80 -20.42 -6.21
C VAL A 153 -6.98 -20.67 -7.15
N GLY A 154 -7.63 -19.61 -7.64
CA GLY A 154 -8.70 -19.74 -8.63
C GLY A 154 -8.22 -20.39 -9.93
N LEU A 155 -7.11 -19.90 -10.49
CA LEU A 155 -6.48 -20.45 -11.70
C LEU A 155 -6.07 -21.91 -11.53
N LEU A 156 -5.22 -22.20 -10.53
CA LEU A 156 -4.70 -23.55 -10.31
C LEU A 156 -5.81 -24.53 -9.99
N GLY A 157 -6.75 -24.16 -9.12
CA GLY A 157 -7.88 -24.99 -8.76
C GLY A 157 -8.75 -25.33 -9.98
N ALA A 158 -9.08 -24.32 -10.79
CA ALA A 158 -9.89 -24.53 -11.98
C ALA A 158 -9.19 -25.41 -13.02
N THR A 159 -7.88 -25.23 -13.24
CA THR A 159 -7.09 -26.04 -14.16
C THR A 159 -7.02 -27.49 -13.69
N VAL A 160 -6.70 -27.74 -12.42
CA VAL A 160 -6.65 -29.09 -11.86
C VAL A 160 -8.01 -29.78 -11.97
N TYR A 161 -9.10 -29.08 -11.65
CA TYR A 161 -10.44 -29.63 -11.77
C TYR A 161 -10.81 -29.94 -13.23
N ALA A 162 -10.51 -29.03 -14.16
CA ALA A 162 -10.82 -29.23 -15.58
C ALA A 162 -10.09 -30.46 -16.14
N LEU A 163 -8.82 -30.64 -15.78
CA LEU A 163 -8.03 -31.81 -16.18
C LEU A 163 -8.57 -33.11 -15.57
N TYR A 164 -8.89 -33.08 -14.27
CA TYR A 164 -9.51 -34.21 -13.58
C TYR A 164 -10.82 -34.62 -14.25
N PHE A 165 -11.68 -33.64 -14.55
CA PHE A 165 -12.97 -33.88 -15.20
C PHE A 165 -12.78 -34.49 -16.59
N HIS A 166 -11.86 -33.96 -17.39
CA HIS A 166 -11.61 -34.47 -18.75
C HIS A 166 -10.96 -35.85 -18.81
N LEU A 167 -10.17 -36.23 -17.79
CA LEU A 167 -9.51 -37.54 -17.75
C LEU A 167 -10.41 -38.67 -17.22
N LEU A 168 -11.45 -38.34 -16.47
CA LEU A 168 -12.29 -39.32 -15.76
C LEU A 168 -13.74 -39.40 -16.24
N VAL A 169 -14.20 -38.39 -16.99
CA VAL A 169 -15.55 -38.32 -17.59
C VAL A 169 -15.42 -38.25 -19.10
#